data_AF-A0A1I2YPD3-F1
#
_entry.id   AF-A0A1I2YPD3-F1
#
_cell.length_a   1.000
_cell.length_b   1.000
_cell.length_c   1.000
_cell.angle_alpha   90.00
_cell.angle_beta   90.00
_cell.angle_gamma   90.00
#
_symmetry.space_group_name_H-M   'P 1'
#
loop_
_entity.id
_entity.type
_entity.pdbx_description
1 polymer ?
#
loop_
_entity_poly.entity_id
_entity_poly.type
_entity_poly.pdbx_seq_one_letter_code
_entity_poly.pdbx_strand_id
1 'polypeptide(L)'
;MLATFAIDPRVDRAKAGFERVHAMLSILIYVLIYAGVTLALYQVYDIHYNLNFDDEDTRSRTENEELEALSREAKAYEETGESAGFVQAAHRIFGRSFDYRIALVAFREGTQKTYAEPLLRRKRHVVSDGGLKVRHLASWTTRPPGNDIRGVLLPVIIVNCLLVLFLGGLSVYTIAYEVPMEALQWANDEFILMVIIGVLLLMNFAISKFDIYMHDLYQLGKLSERLRTTGTF
;
A
#
# COMPACT_ATOMS: atom_id res chain seq x y z
N MET A 1 -23.17 70.21 -7.40
CA MET A 1 -23.44 69.32 -8.55
C MET A 1 -22.92 67.94 -8.17
N LEU A 2 -23.76 67.14 -7.50
CA LEU A 2 -23.40 65.81 -7.03
C LEU A 2 -23.70 64.82 -8.14
N ALA A 3 -22.65 64.30 -8.79
CA ALA A 3 -22.79 63.21 -9.76
C ALA A 3 -23.09 61.92 -8.99
N THR A 4 -24.36 61.51 -8.98
CA THR A 4 -24.77 60.17 -8.54
C THR A 4 -24.25 59.18 -9.57
N PHE A 5 -23.12 58.53 -9.30
CA PHE A 5 -22.67 57.37 -10.06
C PHE A 5 -23.70 56.26 -9.86
N ALA A 6 -24.60 56.09 -10.84
CA ALA A 6 -25.45 54.92 -10.92
C ALA A 6 -24.56 53.71 -11.24
N ILE A 7 -24.24 52.92 -10.22
CA ILE A 7 -23.53 51.65 -10.37
C ILE A 7 -24.44 50.70 -11.16
N ASP A 8 -23.93 50.14 -12.26
CA ASP A 8 -24.70 49.28 -13.17
C ASP A 8 -25.10 47.97 -12.45
N PRO A 9 -26.41 47.68 -12.29
CA PRO A 9 -26.91 46.49 -11.60
C PRO A 9 -26.57 45.17 -12.31
N ARG A 10 -26.01 45.22 -13.53
CA ARG A 10 -25.41 44.05 -14.21
C ARG A 10 -24.01 43.75 -13.70
N VAL A 11 -23.22 44.77 -13.38
CA VAL A 11 -21.86 44.63 -12.82
C VAL A 11 -21.93 44.06 -11.40
N ASP A 12 -22.89 44.51 -10.59
CA ASP A 12 -23.08 44.00 -9.22
C ASP A 12 -23.55 42.55 -9.20
N ARG A 13 -24.42 42.15 -10.15
CA ARG A 13 -24.83 40.75 -10.30
C ARG A 13 -23.69 39.85 -10.77
N ALA A 14 -22.83 40.33 -11.66
CA ALA A 14 -21.66 39.58 -12.12
C ALA A 14 -20.63 39.40 -10.98
N LYS A 15 -20.35 40.45 -10.21
CA LYS A 15 -19.48 40.39 -9.02
C LYS A 15 -20.01 39.43 -7.95
N ALA A 16 -21.30 39.55 -7.60
CA ALA A 16 -21.92 38.67 -6.62
C ALA A 16 -22.02 37.21 -7.08
N GLY A 17 -22.02 36.96 -8.39
CA GLY A 17 -21.90 35.62 -8.97
C GLY A 17 -20.48 35.06 -8.85
N PHE A 18 -19.47 35.88 -9.16
CA PHE A 18 -18.06 35.51 -9.06
C PHE A 18 -17.63 35.22 -7.61
N GLU A 19 -18.01 36.09 -6.65
CA GLU A 19 -17.72 35.89 -5.22
C GLU A 19 -18.36 34.61 -4.67
N ARG A 20 -19.58 34.28 -5.12
CA ARG A 20 -20.24 33.03 -4.74
C ARG A 20 -19.49 31.80 -5.26
N VAL A 21 -19.05 31.84 -6.52
CA VAL A 21 -18.29 30.72 -7.10
C VAL A 21 -16.96 30.53 -6.37
N HIS A 22 -16.26 31.62 -6.05
CA HIS A 22 -15.03 31.58 -5.28
C HIS A 22 -15.26 31.01 -3.87
N ALA A 23 -16.29 31.48 -3.17
CA ALA A 23 -16.64 30.97 -1.84
C ALA A 23 -16.99 29.47 -1.86
N MET A 24 -17.74 29.02 -2.87
CA MET A 24 -18.07 27.60 -3.04
C MET A 24 -16.83 26.75 -3.31
N LEU A 25 -15.88 27.27 -4.11
CA LEU A 25 -14.62 26.59 -4.39
C LEU A 25 -13.76 26.46 -3.13
N SER A 26 -13.57 27.54 -2.37
CA SER A 26 -12.81 27.50 -1.12
C SER A 26 -13.43 26.52 -0.11
N ILE A 27 -14.77 26.51 0.04
CA ILE A 27 -15.46 25.51 0.89
C ILE A 27 -15.16 24.08 0.43
N LEU A 28 -15.25 23.81 -0.88
CA LEU A 28 -14.95 22.50 -1.43
C LEU A 28 -13.50 22.09 -1.14
N ILE A 29 -12.55 23.02 -1.29
CA ILE A 29 -11.13 22.79 -1.01
C ILE A 29 -10.94 22.38 0.46
N TYR A 30 -11.55 23.12 1.40
CA TYR A 30 -11.47 22.74 2.82
C TYR A 30 -12.08 21.37 3.10
N VAL A 31 -13.23 21.04 2.50
CA VAL A 31 -13.82 19.70 2.62
C VAL A 31 -12.85 18.62 2.11
N LEU A 32 -12.17 18.85 0.98
CA LEU A 32 -11.18 17.91 0.44
C LEU A 32 -9.93 17.80 1.33
N ILE A 33 -9.47 18.90 1.93
CA ILE A 33 -8.39 18.88 2.93
C ILE A 33 -8.79 18.02 4.13
N TYR A 34 -9.98 18.23 4.71
CA TYR A 34 -10.47 17.43 5.83
C TYR A 34 -10.66 15.95 5.47
N ALA A 35 -11.20 15.67 4.29
CA ALA A 35 -11.28 14.30 3.77
C ALA A 35 -9.89 13.68 3.64
N GLY A 36 -8.91 14.44 3.14
CA GLY A 36 -7.52 14.02 3.03
C GLY A 36 -6.88 13.71 4.38
N VAL A 37 -7.10 14.56 5.39
CA VAL A 37 -6.64 14.30 6.77
C VAL A 37 -7.25 13.01 7.32
N THR A 38 -8.55 12.82 7.11
CA THR A 38 -9.25 11.60 7.55
C THR A 38 -8.70 10.35 6.85
N LEU A 39 -8.44 10.45 5.55
CA LEU A 39 -7.83 9.37 4.77
C LEU A 39 -6.39 9.05 5.24
N ALA A 40 -5.59 10.05 5.61
CA ALA A 40 -4.24 9.82 6.14
C ALA A 40 -4.28 9.03 7.46
N LEU A 41 -5.19 9.38 8.36
CA LEU A 41 -5.41 8.63 9.59
C LEU A 41 -5.87 7.20 9.30
N TYR A 42 -6.79 7.03 8.36
CA TYR A 42 -7.22 5.71 7.92
C TYR A 42 -6.07 4.89 7.33
N GLN A 43 -5.19 5.47 6.51
CA GLN A 43 -4.02 4.78 5.96
C GLN A 43 -3.08 4.29 7.06
N VAL A 44 -2.80 5.11 8.07
CA VAL A 44 -1.97 4.70 9.21
C VAL A 44 -2.64 3.57 9.98
N TYR A 45 -3.95 3.66 10.22
CA TYR A 45 -4.72 2.59 10.86
C TYR A 45 -4.66 1.29 10.06
N ASP A 46 -4.92 1.34 8.75
CA ASP A 46 -4.90 0.19 7.84
C ASP A 46 -3.51 -0.47 7.80
N ILE A 47 -2.44 0.33 7.75
CA ILE A 47 -1.07 -0.18 7.78
C ILE A 47 -0.76 -0.83 9.13
N HIS A 48 -1.13 -0.21 10.24
CA HIS A 48 -0.96 -0.81 11.57
C HIS A 48 -1.79 -2.09 11.74
N TYR A 49 -2.99 -2.13 11.16
CA TYR A 49 -3.83 -3.31 11.15
C TYR A 49 -3.16 -4.43 10.36
N ASN A 50 -2.77 -4.19 9.11
CA ASN A 50 -2.08 -5.17 8.25
C ASN A 50 -0.72 -5.65 8.80
N LEU A 51 -0.07 -4.85 9.66
CA LEU A 51 1.17 -5.26 10.33
C LEU A 51 0.94 -6.18 11.53
N ASN A 52 -0.19 -6.03 12.23
CA ASN A 52 -0.45 -6.70 13.51
C ASN A 52 -1.50 -7.81 13.42
N PHE A 53 -2.40 -7.71 12.46
CA PHE A 53 -3.49 -8.64 12.23
C PHE A 53 -3.31 -9.24 10.84
N ASP A 54 -3.21 -10.57 10.80
CA ASP A 54 -2.99 -11.32 9.56
C ASP A 54 -4.05 -10.97 8.52
N ASP A 55 -3.61 -10.97 7.27
CA ASP A 55 -4.34 -10.71 6.02
C ASP A 55 -5.41 -11.80 5.71
N GLU A 56 -6.08 -12.35 6.72
CA GLU A 56 -7.12 -13.39 6.55
C GLU A 56 -8.35 -12.83 5.83
N ASP A 57 -8.74 -11.58 6.12
CA ASP A 57 -9.93 -10.94 5.56
C ASP A 57 -9.74 -10.38 4.14
N THR A 58 -8.50 -10.15 3.70
CA THR A 58 -8.20 -9.51 2.41
C THR A 58 -8.07 -10.50 1.24
N ARG A 59 -8.07 -11.82 1.52
CA ARG A 59 -7.83 -12.86 0.51
C ARG A 59 -9.02 -13.05 -0.42
N SER A 60 -8.73 -13.27 -1.70
CA SER A 60 -9.77 -13.77 -2.59
C SER A 60 -10.19 -15.18 -2.17
N ARG A 61 -11.47 -15.51 -2.40
CA ARG A 61 -11.99 -16.87 -2.14
C ARG A 61 -11.15 -17.96 -2.81
N THR A 62 -10.66 -17.69 -4.01
CA THR A 62 -9.79 -18.61 -4.76
C THR A 62 -8.43 -18.81 -4.09
N GLU A 63 -7.81 -17.76 -3.55
CA GLU A 63 -6.54 -17.88 -2.81
C GLU A 63 -6.72 -18.67 -1.51
N ASN A 64 -7.85 -18.49 -0.81
CA ASN A 64 -8.18 -19.29 0.36
C ASN A 64 -8.38 -20.77 0.00
N GLU A 65 -9.12 -21.07 -1.06
CA GLU A 65 -9.33 -22.44 -1.53
C GLU A 65 -8.00 -23.10 -1.97
N GLU A 66 -7.12 -22.35 -2.66
CA GLU A 66 -5.77 -22.81 -3.03
C GLU A 66 -4.87 -23.05 -1.81
N LEU A 67 -4.92 -22.16 -0.82
CA LEU A 67 -4.15 -22.26 0.42
C LEU A 67 -4.57 -23.48 1.23
N GLU A 68 -5.89 -23.66 1.43
CA GLU A 68 -6.44 -24.81 2.14
C GLU A 68 -6.15 -26.12 1.41
N ALA A 69 -6.30 -26.15 0.08
CA ALA A 69 -6.02 -27.34 -0.72
C ALA A 69 -4.56 -27.77 -0.60
N LEU A 70 -3.60 -26.86 -0.83
CA LEU A 70 -2.17 -27.19 -0.74
C LEU A 70 -1.74 -27.51 0.69
N SER A 71 -2.32 -26.87 1.71
CA SER A 71 -2.01 -27.17 3.11
C SER A 71 -2.50 -28.57 3.51
N ARG A 72 -3.69 -28.98 3.05
CA ARG A 72 -4.20 -30.35 3.27
C ARG A 72 -3.32 -31.39 2.59
N GLU A 73 -2.95 -31.16 1.34
CA GLU A 73 -2.08 -32.08 0.58
C GLU A 73 -0.67 -32.15 1.18
N ALA A 74 -0.12 -31.03 1.67
CA ALA A 74 1.17 -31.02 2.36
C ALA A 74 1.12 -31.84 3.67
N LYS A 75 0.02 -31.72 4.42
CA LYS A 75 -0.19 -32.52 5.64
C LYS A 75 -0.33 -34.01 5.32
N ALA A 76 -1.12 -34.35 4.30
CA ALA A 76 -1.23 -35.73 3.84
C ALA A 76 0.13 -36.30 3.39
N TYR A 77 0.96 -35.49 2.72
CA TYR A 77 2.32 -35.87 2.35
C TYR A 77 3.20 -36.16 3.58
N GLU A 78 3.12 -35.34 4.63
CA GLU A 78 3.87 -35.57 5.88
C GLU A 78 3.42 -36.84 6.61
N GLU A 79 2.13 -37.17 6.57
CA GLU A 79 1.56 -38.32 7.26
C GLU A 79 1.77 -39.64 6.48
N THR A 80 1.72 -39.61 5.15
CA THR A 80 1.68 -40.81 4.31
C THR A 80 2.92 -41.02 3.44
N GLY A 81 3.70 -39.95 3.19
CA GLY A 81 4.82 -39.95 2.23
C GLY A 81 4.40 -39.94 0.75
N GLU A 82 3.10 -39.90 0.44
CA GLU A 82 2.60 -39.99 -0.94
C GLU A 82 2.69 -38.63 -1.66
N SER A 83 3.64 -38.49 -2.59
CA SER A 83 3.94 -37.21 -3.28
C SER A 83 3.01 -36.84 -4.43
N ALA A 84 2.26 -37.78 -5.01
CA ALA A 84 1.63 -37.58 -6.31
C ALA A 84 0.55 -36.47 -6.30
N GLY A 85 -0.33 -36.47 -5.29
CA GLY A 85 -1.39 -35.47 -5.13
C GLY A 85 -0.84 -34.07 -4.90
N PHE A 86 0.12 -33.96 -3.98
CA PHE A 86 0.78 -32.70 -3.66
C PHE A 86 1.54 -32.10 -4.86
N VAL A 87 2.35 -32.91 -5.55
CA VAL A 87 3.12 -32.46 -6.73
C VAL A 87 2.19 -31.97 -7.84
N GLN A 88 1.07 -32.68 -8.08
CA GLN A 88 0.09 -32.28 -9.07
C GLN A 88 -0.58 -30.95 -8.70
N ALA A 89 -0.96 -30.77 -7.43
CA ALA A 89 -1.55 -29.54 -6.93
C ALA A 89 -0.57 -28.35 -7.05
N ALA A 90 0.70 -28.56 -6.67
CA ALA A 90 1.75 -27.54 -6.77
C ALA A 90 1.99 -27.11 -8.23
N HIS A 91 2.11 -28.06 -9.16
CA HIS A 91 2.29 -27.74 -10.58
C HIS A 91 1.06 -27.08 -11.21
N ARG A 92 -0.14 -27.36 -10.71
CA ARG A 92 -1.38 -26.68 -11.17
C ARG A 92 -1.37 -25.20 -10.80
N ILE A 93 -0.86 -24.86 -9.62
CA ILE A 93 -0.91 -23.49 -9.08
C ILE A 93 0.30 -22.65 -9.50
N PHE A 94 1.50 -23.23 -9.46
CA PHE A 94 2.76 -22.53 -9.72
C PHE A 94 3.38 -22.82 -11.11
N GLY A 95 2.82 -23.79 -11.85
CA GLY A 95 3.31 -24.21 -13.15
C GLY A 95 4.27 -25.42 -13.08
N ARG A 96 4.44 -26.09 -14.22
CA ARG A 96 5.21 -27.36 -14.32
C ARG A 96 6.72 -27.23 -14.08
N SER A 97 7.26 -26.04 -14.22
CA SER A 97 8.69 -25.75 -14.00
C SER A 97 9.00 -25.34 -12.56
N PHE A 98 7.99 -25.29 -11.69
CA PHE A 98 8.17 -24.94 -10.29
C PHE A 98 8.62 -26.14 -9.47
N ASP A 99 9.61 -25.95 -8.61
CA ASP A 99 10.07 -27.00 -7.69
C ASP A 99 9.08 -27.17 -6.53
N TYR A 100 8.31 -28.26 -6.57
CA TYR A 100 7.29 -28.56 -5.57
C TYR A 100 7.84 -28.63 -4.13
N ARG A 101 9.14 -28.90 -3.94
CA ARG A 101 9.76 -28.95 -2.60
C ARG A 101 9.70 -27.59 -1.90
N ILE A 102 9.73 -26.51 -2.67
CA ILE A 102 9.58 -25.14 -2.16
C ILE A 102 8.16 -24.95 -1.61
N ALA A 103 7.15 -25.39 -2.36
CA ALA A 103 5.77 -25.37 -1.86
C ALA A 103 5.63 -26.30 -0.63
N LEU A 104 6.25 -27.47 -0.62
CA LEU A 104 6.12 -28.38 0.52
C LEU A 104 6.60 -27.73 1.83
N VAL A 105 7.75 -27.06 1.79
CA VAL A 105 8.29 -26.35 2.96
C VAL A 105 7.45 -25.12 3.32
N ALA A 106 6.85 -24.45 2.34
CA ALA A 106 6.04 -23.26 2.59
C ALA A 106 4.66 -23.59 3.19
N PHE A 107 4.04 -24.70 2.75
CA PHE A 107 2.67 -25.09 3.12
C PHE A 107 2.60 -26.08 4.29
N ARG A 108 3.75 -26.45 4.85
CA ARG A 108 3.87 -27.25 6.07
C ARG A 108 3.23 -26.57 7.28
N GLU A 109 2.64 -27.38 8.16
CA GLU A 109 2.03 -26.92 9.41
C GLU A 109 3.01 -26.06 10.23
N GLY A 110 2.54 -24.89 10.70
CA GLY A 110 3.35 -23.91 11.43
C GLY A 110 4.18 -22.95 10.56
N THR A 111 4.18 -23.12 9.23
CA THR A 111 4.96 -22.26 8.30
C THR A 111 4.11 -21.58 7.22
N GLN A 112 2.84 -21.98 7.11
CA GLN A 112 1.87 -21.50 6.14
C GLN A 112 1.73 -19.98 6.14
N LYS A 113 1.48 -19.38 7.31
CA LYS A 113 1.30 -17.93 7.47
C LYS A 113 2.53 -17.14 7.00
N THR A 114 3.71 -17.65 7.30
CA THR A 114 4.96 -16.94 7.01
C THR A 114 5.37 -17.05 5.54
N TYR A 115 5.19 -18.21 4.90
CA TYR A 115 5.77 -18.49 3.58
C TYR A 115 4.78 -18.85 2.50
N ALA A 116 3.66 -19.53 2.81
CA ALA A 116 2.69 -19.94 1.79
C ALA A 116 1.93 -18.75 1.21
N GLU A 117 1.56 -17.78 2.05
CA GLU A 117 0.81 -16.61 1.60
C GLU A 117 1.61 -15.71 0.65
N PRO A 118 2.85 -15.28 0.98
CA PRO A 118 3.69 -14.56 0.02
C PRO A 118 3.92 -15.32 -1.29
N LEU A 119 4.01 -16.65 -1.21
CA LEU A 119 4.22 -17.51 -2.37
C LEU A 119 2.98 -17.55 -3.28
N LEU A 120 1.78 -17.66 -2.72
CA LEU A 120 0.51 -17.64 -3.47
C LEU A 120 0.24 -16.29 -4.14
N ARG A 121 0.39 -15.19 -3.40
CA ARG A 121 0.24 -13.82 -3.96
C ARG A 121 1.14 -13.61 -5.18
N ARG A 122 2.28 -14.29 -5.21
CA ARG A 122 3.30 -14.17 -6.26
C ARG A 122 3.38 -15.35 -7.21
N LYS A 123 2.39 -16.25 -7.21
CA LYS A 123 2.43 -17.51 -7.98
C LYS A 123 2.80 -17.35 -9.46
N ARG A 124 2.44 -16.23 -10.10
CA ARG A 124 2.76 -15.93 -11.52
C ARG A 124 4.17 -15.37 -11.76
N HIS A 125 4.82 -14.88 -10.72
CA HIS A 125 6.11 -14.20 -10.76
C HIS A 125 7.24 -15.02 -10.17
N VAL A 126 6.94 -16.14 -9.51
CA VAL A 126 7.94 -17.01 -8.89
C VAL A 126 8.50 -17.99 -9.93
N VAL A 127 9.82 -18.15 -9.93
CA VAL A 127 10.54 -19.07 -10.83
C VAL A 127 11.52 -19.90 -10.01
N SER A 128 11.57 -21.21 -10.25
CA SER A 128 12.53 -22.13 -9.65
C SER A 128 13.64 -22.45 -10.67
N ASP A 129 14.80 -21.81 -10.53
CA ASP A 129 15.96 -22.01 -11.43
C ASP A 129 17.25 -22.04 -10.59
N GLY A 130 17.58 -23.23 -10.07
CA GLY A 130 18.68 -23.44 -9.11
C GLY A 130 18.45 -22.77 -7.75
N GLY A 131 17.19 -22.45 -7.42
CA GLY A 131 16.76 -21.73 -6.23
C GLY A 131 15.54 -20.85 -6.51
N LEU A 132 14.99 -20.22 -5.46
CA LEU A 132 13.82 -19.34 -5.59
C LEU A 132 14.23 -17.98 -6.17
N LYS A 133 13.65 -17.63 -7.31
CA LYS A 133 13.81 -16.32 -7.96
C LYS A 133 12.44 -15.68 -8.19
N VAL A 134 12.41 -14.35 -8.26
CA VAL A 134 11.19 -13.59 -8.55
C VAL A 134 11.40 -12.75 -9.81
N ARG A 135 10.45 -12.85 -10.74
CA ARG A 135 10.36 -12.06 -11.96
C ARG A 135 9.57 -10.79 -11.69
N HIS A 136 10.18 -9.66 -12.00
CA HIS A 136 9.57 -8.34 -11.84
C HIS A 136 8.89 -7.88 -13.14
N LEU A 137 8.12 -6.79 -13.08
CA LEU A 137 7.35 -6.24 -14.21
C LEU A 137 8.20 -5.97 -15.46
N ALA A 138 9.48 -5.60 -15.30
CA ALA A 138 10.41 -5.39 -16.42
C ALA A 138 11.05 -6.69 -16.96
N SER A 139 10.47 -7.86 -16.67
CA SER A 139 11.02 -9.20 -16.96
C SER A 139 12.39 -9.49 -16.32
N TRP A 140 12.91 -8.59 -15.48
CA TRP A 140 14.12 -8.81 -14.73
C TRP A 140 13.85 -9.83 -13.63
N THR A 141 14.65 -10.89 -13.58
CA THR A 141 14.59 -11.92 -12.55
C THR A 141 15.69 -11.67 -11.53
N THR A 142 15.33 -11.46 -10.26
CA THR A 142 16.30 -11.29 -9.18
C THR A 142 16.09 -12.33 -8.08
N ARG A 143 17.11 -12.51 -7.24
CA ARG A 143 16.94 -13.21 -5.97
C ARG A 143 16.19 -12.30 -4.99
N PRO A 144 15.32 -12.86 -4.14
CA PRO A 144 14.68 -12.11 -3.06
C PRO A 144 15.72 -11.49 -2.11
N PRO A 145 15.45 -10.28 -1.58
CA PRO A 145 16.33 -9.61 -0.63
C PRO A 145 16.29 -10.31 0.74
N GLY A 146 17.43 -10.35 1.43
CA GLY A 146 17.55 -10.92 2.78
C GLY A 146 17.36 -9.91 3.92
N ASN A 147 17.08 -8.64 3.61
CA ASN A 147 16.94 -7.57 4.60
C ASN A 147 15.49 -7.09 4.67
N ASP A 148 15.01 -6.86 5.89
CA ASP A 148 13.71 -6.26 6.13
C ASP A 148 13.85 -4.73 6.15
N ILE A 149 13.11 -4.05 5.27
CA ILE A 149 13.09 -2.59 5.17
C ILE A 149 11.87 -1.94 5.85
N ARG A 150 10.96 -2.76 6.42
CA ARG A 150 9.78 -2.28 7.17
C ARG A 150 10.12 -1.28 8.25
N GLY A 151 11.23 -1.52 8.96
CA GLY A 151 11.71 -0.64 10.03
C GLY A 151 12.00 0.80 9.57
N VAL A 152 12.25 1.02 8.28
CA VAL A 152 12.46 2.36 7.70
C VAL A 152 11.17 2.91 7.08
N LEU A 153 10.39 2.06 6.40
CA LEU A 153 9.16 2.47 5.72
C LEU A 153 8.08 2.97 6.70
N LEU A 154 7.95 2.30 7.85
CA LEU A 154 6.93 2.66 8.85
C LEU A 154 7.13 4.09 9.42
N PRO A 155 8.34 4.50 9.87
CA PRO A 155 8.61 5.90 10.22
C PRO A 155 8.25 6.89 9.11
N VAL A 156 8.54 6.59 7.84
CA VAL A 156 8.24 7.49 6.72
C VAL A 156 6.73 7.69 6.57
N ILE A 157 5.93 6.63 6.66
CA ILE A 157 4.46 6.70 6.63
C ILE A 157 3.94 7.57 7.79
N ILE A 158 4.46 7.36 9.00
CA ILE A 158 4.04 8.12 10.19
C ILE A 158 4.36 9.60 10.02
N VAL A 159 5.59 9.93 9.59
CA VAL A 159 6.01 11.32 9.34
C VAL A 159 5.12 11.99 8.29
N ASN A 160 4.81 11.31 7.19
CA ASN A 160 3.89 11.84 6.18
C ASN A 160 2.48 12.09 6.74
N CYS A 161 1.97 11.18 7.58
CA CYS A 161 0.67 11.38 8.22
C CYS A 161 0.68 12.59 9.16
N LEU A 162 1.76 12.77 9.94
CA LEU A 162 1.93 13.94 10.80
C LEU A 162 2.01 15.24 9.98
N LEU A 163 2.68 15.20 8.83
CA LEU A 163 2.71 16.33 7.89
C LEU A 163 1.32 16.65 7.35
N VAL A 164 0.53 15.64 6.95
CA VAL A 164 -0.86 15.87 6.50
C VAL A 164 -1.71 16.50 7.60
N LEU A 165 -1.63 16.00 8.84
CA LEU A 165 -2.33 16.57 10.00
C LEU A 165 -1.91 18.02 10.25
N PHE A 166 -0.60 18.28 10.20
CA PHE A 166 -0.05 19.61 10.37
C PHE A 166 -0.54 20.58 9.28
N LEU A 167 -0.50 20.18 8.01
CA LEU A 167 -0.98 20.99 6.89
C LEU A 167 -2.49 21.23 6.95
N GLY A 168 -3.26 20.22 7.39
CA GLY A 168 -4.69 20.37 7.65
C GLY A 168 -4.96 21.41 8.73
N GLY A 169 -4.25 21.36 9.87
CA GLY A 169 -4.34 22.36 10.92
C GLY A 169 -3.89 23.76 10.46
N LEU A 170 -2.81 23.81 9.68
CA LEU A 170 -2.29 25.04 9.09
C LEU A 170 -3.32 25.70 8.17
N SER A 171 -4.06 24.92 7.38
CA SER A 171 -5.10 25.44 6.48
C SER A 171 -6.23 26.16 7.22
N VAL A 172 -6.55 25.75 8.45
CA VAL A 172 -7.57 26.40 9.28
C VAL A 172 -6.98 27.62 9.98
N TYR A 173 -5.74 27.51 10.44
CA TYR A 173 -5.02 28.61 11.08
C TYR A 173 -4.91 29.83 10.16
N THR A 174 -4.59 29.61 8.88
CA THR A 174 -4.38 30.69 7.90
C THR A 174 -5.65 31.41 7.47
N ILE A 175 -6.83 30.88 7.80
CA ILE A 175 -8.11 31.62 7.65
C ILE A 175 -8.15 32.84 8.57
N ALA A 176 -7.64 32.70 9.80
CA ALA A 176 -7.69 33.76 10.81
C ALA A 176 -6.37 34.55 10.90
N TYR A 177 -5.25 33.91 10.55
CA TYR A 177 -3.91 34.47 10.71
C TYR A 177 -3.03 34.16 9.51
N GLU A 178 -2.89 35.13 8.62
CA GLU A 178 -1.95 35.02 7.50
C GLU A 178 -0.51 34.87 7.99
N VAL A 179 0.23 33.96 7.37
CA VAL A 179 1.66 33.80 7.60
C VAL A 179 2.40 34.92 6.88
N PRO A 180 3.09 35.84 7.59
CA PRO A 180 3.68 37.03 6.99
C PRO A 180 5.04 36.77 6.33
N MET A 181 5.60 35.57 6.51
CA MET A 181 6.91 35.20 5.98
C MET A 181 6.84 34.96 4.47
N GLU A 182 7.61 35.71 3.68
CA GLU A 182 7.61 35.61 2.21
C GLU A 182 7.89 34.17 1.70
N ALA A 183 8.83 33.48 2.34
CA ALA A 183 9.17 32.08 2.00
C ALA A 183 8.05 31.07 2.28
N LEU A 184 7.05 31.44 3.08
CA LEU A 184 5.93 30.60 3.50
C LEU A 184 4.58 31.12 3.00
N GLN A 185 4.55 32.05 2.06
CA GLN A 185 3.28 32.58 1.51
C GLN A 185 2.40 31.49 0.90
N TRP A 186 2.99 30.41 0.39
CA TRP A 186 2.26 29.23 -0.11
C TRP A 186 1.37 28.57 0.94
N ALA A 187 1.66 28.75 2.24
CA ALA A 187 0.85 28.22 3.33
C ALA A 187 -0.49 28.95 3.51
N ASN A 188 -0.62 30.16 2.94
CA ASN A 188 -1.86 30.91 2.96
C ASN A 188 -2.81 30.53 1.80
N ASP A 189 -2.33 29.75 0.83
CA ASP A 189 -3.10 29.31 -0.32
C ASP A 189 -3.71 27.92 -0.05
N GLU A 190 -5.04 27.87 0.12
CA GLU A 190 -5.75 26.64 0.43
C GLU A 190 -5.62 25.57 -0.68
N PHE A 191 -5.48 25.99 -1.94
CA PHE A 191 -5.35 25.09 -3.07
C PHE A 191 -3.98 24.40 -3.05
N ILE A 192 -2.90 25.16 -2.78
CA ILE A 192 -1.56 24.60 -2.64
C ILE A 192 -1.52 23.59 -1.50
N LEU A 193 -2.10 23.92 -0.33
CA LEU A 193 -2.18 23.01 0.80
C LEU A 193 -2.92 21.71 0.45
N MET A 194 -4.06 21.81 -0.24
CA MET A 194 -4.82 20.65 -0.73
C MET A 194 -3.99 19.76 -1.65
N VAL A 195 -3.26 20.36 -2.60
CA VAL A 195 -2.40 19.60 -3.54
C VAL A 195 -1.29 18.88 -2.79
N ILE A 196 -0.59 19.54 -1.86
CA ILE A 196 0.48 18.92 -1.06
C ILE A 196 -0.07 17.76 -0.25
N ILE A 197 -1.23 17.92 0.41
CA ILE A 197 -1.90 16.84 1.14
C ILE A 197 -2.22 15.67 0.20
N GLY A 198 -2.76 15.94 -0.98
CA GLY A 198 -3.03 14.91 -1.98
C GLY A 198 -1.77 14.14 -2.40
N VAL A 199 -0.65 14.82 -2.62
CA VAL A 199 0.64 14.19 -2.96
C VAL A 199 1.14 13.30 -1.81
N LEU A 200 1.04 13.77 -0.56
CA LEU A 200 1.44 12.97 0.61
C LEU A 200 0.59 11.71 0.76
N LEU A 201 -0.72 11.79 0.50
CA LEU A 201 -1.62 10.62 0.50
C LEU A 201 -1.25 9.60 -0.57
N LEU A 202 -0.95 10.05 -1.78
CA LEU A 202 -0.50 9.18 -2.87
C LEU A 202 0.86 8.53 -2.53
N MET A 203 1.77 9.29 -1.91
CA MET A 203 3.05 8.78 -1.47
C MET A 203 2.87 7.70 -0.40
N ASN A 204 2.03 7.92 0.60
CA ASN A 204 1.71 6.90 1.61
C ASN A 204 1.10 5.64 1.01
N PHE A 205 0.18 5.80 0.05
CA PHE A 205 -0.39 4.66 -0.66
C PHE A 205 0.67 3.87 -1.43
N ALA A 206 1.55 4.55 -2.17
CA ALA A 206 2.64 3.93 -2.89
C ALA A 206 3.63 3.22 -1.96
N ILE A 207 3.99 3.85 -0.84
CA ILE A 207 4.88 3.27 0.18
C ILE A 207 4.25 2.03 0.81
N SER A 208 2.95 2.06 1.13
CA SER A 208 2.23 0.89 1.68
C SER A 208 2.24 -0.30 0.70
N LYS A 209 1.95 -0.06 -0.58
CA LYS A 209 2.02 -1.11 -1.61
C LYS A 209 3.45 -1.62 -1.81
N PHE A 210 4.44 -0.74 -1.73
CA PHE A 210 5.84 -1.11 -1.80
C PHE A 210 6.29 -1.93 -0.57
N ASP A 211 5.79 -1.60 0.62
CA ASP A 211 6.08 -2.34 1.86
C ASP A 211 5.61 -3.78 1.78
N ILE A 212 4.32 -3.98 1.47
CA ILE A 212 3.75 -5.33 1.26
C ILE A 212 4.58 -6.05 0.21
N TYR A 213 4.92 -5.35 -0.86
CA TYR A 213 5.67 -5.95 -1.94
C TYR A 213 7.06 -6.42 -1.49
N MET A 214 7.78 -5.62 -0.73
CA MET A 214 9.12 -5.95 -0.24
C MET A 214 9.07 -6.98 0.88
N HIS A 215 8.03 -6.97 1.70
CA HIS A 215 7.83 -7.96 2.75
C HIS A 215 7.64 -9.36 2.17
N ASP A 216 6.79 -9.52 1.16
CA ASP A 216 6.63 -10.81 0.49
C ASP A 216 7.96 -11.31 -0.07
N LEU A 217 8.71 -10.43 -0.74
CA LEU A 217 10.02 -10.79 -1.29
C LEU A 217 10.99 -11.22 -0.19
N TYR A 218 10.98 -10.52 0.95
CA TYR A 218 11.79 -10.89 2.11
C TYR A 218 11.44 -12.27 2.67
N GLN A 219 10.15 -12.58 2.82
CA GLN A 219 9.70 -13.90 3.29
C GLN A 219 10.09 -15.02 2.31
N LEU A 220 9.96 -14.77 1.01
CA LEU A 220 10.47 -15.67 -0.02
C LEU A 220 12.00 -15.82 0.07
N GLY A 221 12.73 -14.77 0.42
CA GLY A 221 14.17 -14.80 0.70
C GLY A 221 14.52 -15.74 1.85
N LYS A 222 13.83 -15.60 2.98
CA LYS A 222 13.98 -16.50 4.13
C LYS A 222 13.64 -17.95 3.78
N LEU A 223 12.59 -18.18 3.00
CA LEU A 223 12.23 -19.51 2.52
C LEU A 223 13.37 -20.12 1.70
N SER A 224 13.95 -19.34 0.77
CA SER A 224 15.10 -19.79 -0.03
C SER A 224 16.33 -20.10 0.81
N GLU A 225 16.61 -19.31 1.84
CA GLU A 225 17.72 -19.55 2.76
C GLU A 225 17.49 -20.84 3.57
N ARG A 226 16.27 -21.03 4.08
CA ARG A 226 15.87 -22.23 4.82
C ARG A 226 15.99 -23.51 3.98
N LEU A 227 15.63 -23.42 2.70
CA LEU A 227 15.78 -24.53 1.76
C LEU A 227 17.24 -24.90 1.53
N ARG A 228 18.14 -23.91 1.54
CA ARG A 228 19.60 -24.12 1.43
C ARG A 228 20.19 -24.75 2.70
N THR A 229 19.74 -24.33 3.88
CA THR A 229 20.24 -24.87 5.16
C THR A 229 19.70 -26.27 5.47
N THR A 230 18.51 -26.62 4.97
CA THR A 230 17.88 -27.94 5.19
C THR A 230 18.40 -29.01 4.21
N GLY A 231 19.32 -28.68 3.29
CA GLY A 231 19.90 -29.63 2.33
C GLY A 231 18.93 -30.10 1.25
N THR A 232 17.84 -29.37 1.04
CA THR A 232 16.88 -29.62 -0.05
C THR A 232 17.35 -29.14 -1.43
N PHE A 233 18.56 -28.55 -1.49
CA PHE A 233 19.32 -28.17 -2.67
C PHE A 233 20.79 -28.57 -2.52
#